data_AF-A0A842XUI4-F1
#
_entry.id   AF-A0A842XUI4-F1
#
_cell.length_a   1.000
_cell.length_b   1.000
_cell.length_c   1.000
_cell.angle_alpha   90.00
_cell.angle_beta   90.00
_cell.angle_gamma   90.00
#
_symmetry.space_group_name_H-M   'P 1'
#
loop_
_entity.id
_entity.type
_entity.pdbx_description
1 polymer ?
#
loop_
_entity_poly.entity_id
_entity_poly.type
_entity_poly.pdbx_seq_one_letter_code
_entity_poly.pdbx_strand_id
1 'polypeptide(L)'
;MIWQNYQLDNTVSKTSEAVTLWQTEKGIIETSKNTLVIPMKLDDKERGYVFHGNGKLLLDTIVETEEGAIGKPVEKELNEPFLMLGDTEEMQKHLTTASEEDFARMGYQNQQEFADRAEDLCDQFFKKRGVHNHQCFDEHRGFIFAFQNELSKLDVLVAKGLKLVYKAMDMVFVSNENKVVLKSPSEMVCLSNGKSVIIKK
;
A
#
# COMPACT_ATOMS: atom_id res chain seq x y z
N MET A 1 -21.49 -17.50 2.21
CA MET A 1 -20.78 -16.41 2.92
C MET A 1 -19.43 -16.32 2.24
N ILE A 2 -19.38 -15.49 1.19
CA ILE A 2 -18.42 -15.62 0.08
C ILE A 2 -17.19 -14.77 0.40
N TRP A 3 -16.00 -15.37 0.28
CA TRP A 3 -14.74 -14.64 0.13
C TRP A 3 -14.93 -13.59 -0.94
N GLN A 4 -14.45 -12.35 -0.77
CA GLN A 4 -14.33 -11.48 -1.93
C GLN A 4 -13.37 -12.18 -2.90
N ASN A 5 -13.91 -12.72 -4.00
CA ASN A 5 -13.10 -13.31 -5.04
C ASN A 5 -12.43 -12.12 -5.71
N TYR A 6 -11.11 -12.01 -5.54
CA TYR A 6 -10.35 -11.09 -6.35
C TYR A 6 -10.13 -11.71 -7.72
N GLN A 7 -10.08 -10.86 -8.74
CA GLN A 7 -9.72 -11.25 -10.09
C GLN A 7 -8.83 -10.17 -10.69
N LEU A 8 -7.67 -10.58 -11.21
CA LEU A 8 -6.83 -9.71 -12.02
C LEU A 8 -7.38 -9.64 -13.45
N ASP A 9 -7.26 -8.47 -14.07
CA ASP A 9 -7.61 -8.33 -15.48
C ASP A 9 -6.56 -9.02 -16.36
N ASN A 10 -6.95 -9.39 -17.58
CA ASN A 10 -6.07 -10.04 -18.55
C ASN A 10 -5.25 -9.03 -19.36
N THR A 11 -5.36 -7.74 -19.08
CA THR A 11 -4.66 -6.68 -19.81
C THR A 11 -3.75 -5.91 -18.86
N VAL A 12 -2.48 -5.81 -19.23
CA VAL A 12 -1.51 -5.00 -18.49
C VAL A 12 -1.31 -3.67 -19.20
N SER A 13 -1.37 -2.61 -18.41
CA SER A 13 -1.10 -1.24 -18.84
C SER A 13 0.20 -0.74 -18.21
N LYS A 14 0.61 0.47 -18.56
CA LYS A 14 1.65 1.23 -17.90
C LYS A 14 1.25 2.68 -17.69
N THR A 15 1.84 3.31 -16.69
CA THR A 15 1.69 4.74 -16.46
C THR A 15 2.37 5.55 -17.58
N SER A 16 1.67 6.53 -18.14
CA SER A 16 2.17 7.43 -19.19
C SER A 16 3.11 8.52 -18.65
N GLU A 17 2.98 8.82 -17.35
CA GLU A 17 3.72 9.82 -16.59
C GLU A 17 3.89 9.38 -15.12
N ALA A 18 4.53 10.21 -14.29
CA ALA A 18 4.57 9.94 -12.85
C ALA A 18 3.19 10.22 -12.24
N VAL A 19 2.72 9.33 -11.36
CA VAL A 19 1.38 9.40 -10.78
C VAL A 19 1.47 9.32 -9.25
N THR A 20 0.86 10.29 -8.59
CA THR A 20 0.63 10.26 -7.15
C THR A 20 -0.56 9.35 -6.87
N LEU A 21 -0.32 8.20 -6.23
CA LEU A 21 -1.36 7.23 -5.87
C LEU A 21 -2.14 7.67 -4.64
N TRP A 22 -1.46 8.35 -3.71
CA TRP A 22 -2.04 8.82 -2.46
C TRP A 22 -1.18 9.93 -1.88
N GLN A 23 -1.81 10.97 -1.32
CA GLN A 23 -1.11 12.06 -0.65
C GLN A 23 -1.96 12.63 0.50
N THR A 24 -1.31 12.87 1.62
CA THR A 24 -1.81 13.60 2.79
C THR A 24 -0.68 14.39 3.43
N GLU A 25 -0.97 15.16 4.48
CA GLU A 25 0.08 15.80 5.29
C GLU A 25 1.04 14.78 5.94
N LYS A 26 0.58 13.53 6.14
CA LYS A 26 1.38 12.48 6.79
C LYS A 26 2.17 11.62 5.82
N GLY A 27 1.98 11.75 4.52
CA GLY A 27 2.74 10.94 3.58
C GLY A 27 2.27 11.03 2.15
N ILE A 28 3.06 10.43 1.27
CA ILE A 28 2.82 10.35 -0.16
C ILE A 28 3.26 8.98 -0.68
N ILE A 29 2.50 8.44 -1.62
CA ILE A 29 2.89 7.32 -2.47
C ILE A 29 2.84 7.78 -3.91
N GLU A 30 3.94 7.62 -4.62
CA GLU A 30 4.07 7.97 -6.02
C GLU A 30 4.71 6.84 -6.82
N THR A 31 4.35 6.78 -8.10
CA THR A 31 4.95 5.89 -9.09
C THR A 31 5.50 6.70 -10.25
N SER A 32 6.60 6.24 -10.83
CA SER A 32 7.21 6.87 -11.99
C SER A 32 6.49 6.50 -13.27
N LYS A 33 6.81 7.22 -14.34
CA LYS A 33 6.45 6.85 -15.70
C LYS A 33 6.89 5.42 -16.05
N ASN A 34 6.07 4.74 -16.85
CA ASN A 34 6.24 3.37 -17.30
C ASN A 34 6.20 2.30 -16.19
N THR A 35 5.55 2.60 -15.07
CA THR A 35 5.21 1.59 -14.07
C THR A 35 4.15 0.67 -14.66
N LEU A 36 4.38 -0.64 -14.68
CA LEU A 36 3.40 -1.64 -15.11
C LEU A 36 2.24 -1.69 -14.12
N VAL A 37 1.03 -1.86 -14.64
CA VAL A 37 -0.21 -1.82 -13.88
C VAL A 37 -1.16 -2.91 -14.39
N ILE A 38 -1.64 -3.76 -13.48
CA ILE A 38 -2.70 -4.73 -13.77
C ILE A 38 -3.93 -4.40 -12.90
N PRO A 39 -5.09 -4.08 -13.51
CA PRO A 39 -6.31 -3.82 -12.76
C PRO A 39 -6.78 -5.04 -11.99
N MET A 40 -7.39 -4.80 -10.83
CA MET A 40 -7.97 -5.83 -9.99
C MET A 40 -9.42 -5.52 -9.68
N LYS A 41 -10.26 -6.55 -9.82
CA LYS A 41 -11.66 -6.54 -9.43
C LYS A 41 -11.85 -7.26 -8.11
N LEU A 42 -12.75 -6.76 -7.28
CA LEU A 42 -13.33 -7.48 -6.14
C LEU A 42 -14.85 -7.48 -6.34
N ASP A 43 -15.45 -8.67 -6.31
CA ASP A 43 -16.90 -8.85 -6.53
C ASP A 43 -17.37 -8.16 -7.83
N ASP A 44 -16.64 -8.41 -8.94
CA ASP A 44 -16.86 -7.86 -10.29
C ASP A 44 -16.72 -6.34 -10.47
N LYS A 45 -16.37 -5.60 -9.41
CA LYS A 45 -16.08 -4.16 -9.49
C LYS A 45 -14.58 -3.93 -9.49
N GLU A 46 -14.08 -3.03 -10.34
CA GLU A 46 -12.68 -2.58 -10.26
C GLU A 46 -12.45 -1.87 -8.92
N ARG A 47 -11.44 -2.31 -8.17
CA ARG A 47 -11.21 -1.88 -6.77
C ARG A 47 -9.76 -1.58 -6.46
N GLY A 48 -8.87 -1.75 -7.42
CA GLY A 48 -7.46 -1.58 -7.18
C GLY A 48 -6.62 -2.01 -8.36
N TYR A 49 -5.32 -2.00 -8.10
CA TYR A 49 -4.30 -2.34 -9.07
C TYR A 49 -3.14 -3.03 -8.36
N VAL A 50 -2.43 -3.88 -9.09
CA VAL A 50 -1.05 -4.25 -8.75
C VAL A 50 -0.11 -3.46 -9.65
N PHE A 51 0.92 -2.87 -9.03
CA PHE A 51 1.92 -2.04 -9.69
C PHE A 51 3.29 -2.72 -9.66
N HIS A 52 4.10 -2.53 -10.70
CA HIS A 52 5.54 -2.82 -10.68
C HIS A 52 6.32 -1.81 -11.53
N GLY A 53 7.30 -1.16 -10.93
CA GLY A 53 8.11 -0.12 -11.57
C GLY A 53 8.87 0.64 -10.50
N ASN A 54 9.32 1.86 -10.80
CA ASN A 54 10.00 2.70 -9.79
C ASN A 54 8.99 3.59 -9.10
N GLY A 55 8.90 3.52 -7.77
CA GLY A 55 8.05 4.40 -6.98
C GLY A 55 8.67 4.75 -5.63
N LYS A 56 7.95 5.55 -4.86
CA LYS A 56 8.37 5.95 -3.52
C LYS A 56 7.19 5.97 -2.56
N LEU A 57 7.43 5.48 -1.35
CA LEU A 57 6.60 5.72 -0.18
C LEU A 57 7.38 6.63 0.77
N LEU A 58 6.75 7.73 1.16
CA LEU A 58 7.19 8.61 2.23
C LEU A 58 6.08 8.70 3.27
N LEU A 59 6.41 8.44 4.54
CA LEU A 59 5.46 8.52 5.64
C LEU A 59 6.12 9.18 6.85
N ASP A 60 5.50 10.26 7.34
CA ASP A 60 5.86 10.88 8.60
C ASP A 60 5.26 10.06 9.76
N THR A 61 6.12 9.22 10.35
CA THR A 61 5.82 8.44 11.55
C THR A 61 6.51 8.98 12.80
N ILE A 62 6.94 10.24 12.78
CA ILE A 62 7.49 10.93 13.95
C ILE A 62 6.35 11.39 14.85
N VAL A 63 6.51 11.16 16.15
CA VAL A 63 5.57 11.58 17.20
C VAL A 63 6.23 12.67 18.02
N GLU A 64 5.70 13.88 17.95
CA GLU A 64 6.13 14.99 18.79
C GLU A 64 5.52 14.85 20.20
N THR A 65 6.37 14.89 21.22
CA THR A 65 5.98 14.81 22.63
C THR A 65 6.63 15.95 23.42
N GLU A 66 6.17 16.18 24.65
CA GLU A 66 6.78 17.14 25.57
C GLU A 66 8.25 16.81 25.91
N GLU A 67 8.64 15.54 25.80
CA GLU A 67 10.01 15.05 26.04
C GLU A 67 10.88 15.10 24.76
N GLY A 68 10.32 15.50 23.62
CA GLY A 68 10.99 15.53 22.32
C GLY A 68 10.27 14.72 21.24
N ALA A 69 10.90 14.59 20.07
CA ALA A 69 10.38 13.82 18.94
C ALA A 69 10.84 12.36 19.01
N ILE A 70 9.90 11.41 18.86
CA ILE A 70 10.17 9.98 18.91
C ILE A 70 9.74 9.32 17.60
N GLY A 71 10.54 8.38 17.11
CA GLY A 71 10.31 7.68 15.85
C GLY A 71 11.24 8.15 14.74
N LYS A 72 11.03 7.59 13.55
CA LYS A 72 11.75 7.92 12.32
C LYS A 72 10.74 7.97 11.19
N PRO A 73 10.96 8.76 10.13
CA PRO A 73 10.12 8.67 8.94
C PRO A 73 10.31 7.31 8.26
N VAL A 74 9.29 6.85 7.55
CA VAL A 74 9.41 5.71 6.63
C VAL A 74 9.70 6.27 5.25
N GLU A 75 10.83 5.87 4.70
CA GLU A 75 11.18 6.12 3.31
C GLU A 75 11.44 4.77 2.64
N LYS A 76 10.71 4.46 1.58
CA LYS A 76 10.84 3.19 0.87
C LYS A 76 10.80 3.42 -0.63
N GLU A 77 11.79 2.91 -1.33
CA GLU A 77 11.71 2.75 -2.77
C GLU A 77 10.80 1.57 -3.09
N LEU A 78 9.88 1.78 -4.02
CA LEU A 78 8.91 0.78 -4.44
C LEU A 78 9.36 0.26 -5.80
N ASN A 79 10.32 -0.68 -5.80
CA ASN A 79 10.86 -1.30 -7.02
C ASN A 79 10.30 -2.72 -7.26
N GLU A 80 9.67 -3.29 -6.23
CA GLU A 80 9.02 -4.61 -6.28
C GLU A 80 7.51 -4.49 -6.49
N PRO A 81 6.81 -5.55 -6.93
CA PRO A 81 5.36 -5.52 -7.06
C PRO A 81 4.67 -5.12 -5.74
N PHE A 82 3.69 -4.21 -5.83
CA PHE A 82 2.88 -3.80 -4.68
C PHE A 82 1.40 -3.63 -5.05
N LEU A 83 0.54 -3.81 -4.06
CA LEU A 83 -0.92 -3.78 -4.21
C LEU A 83 -1.45 -2.42 -3.75
N MET A 84 -2.42 -1.90 -4.48
CA MET A 84 -3.32 -0.83 -4.03
C MET A 84 -4.77 -1.29 -4.12
N LEU A 85 -5.55 -1.01 -3.09
CA LEU A 85 -7.00 -1.04 -3.08
C LEU A 85 -7.52 0.36 -2.77
N GLY A 86 -8.53 0.82 -3.47
CA GLY A 86 -9.10 2.15 -3.25
C GLY A 86 -9.83 2.68 -4.47
N ASP A 87 -9.89 4.00 -4.57
CA ASP A 87 -10.45 4.69 -5.73
C ASP A 87 -9.55 4.46 -6.96
N THR A 88 -10.19 4.13 -8.09
CA THR A 88 -9.53 3.80 -9.36
C THR A 88 -9.86 4.79 -10.48
N GLU A 89 -10.80 5.72 -10.27
CA GLU A 89 -11.33 6.57 -11.35
C GLU A 89 -10.27 7.48 -11.98
N GLU A 90 -9.39 8.08 -11.16
CA GLU A 90 -8.34 8.95 -11.66
C GLU A 90 -7.20 8.17 -12.33
N MET A 91 -6.92 6.94 -11.88
CA MET A 91 -5.80 6.15 -12.39
C MET A 91 -5.96 5.83 -13.88
N GLN A 92 -7.17 5.48 -14.31
CA GLN A 92 -7.44 5.05 -15.69
C GLN A 92 -7.00 6.09 -16.74
N LYS A 93 -7.00 7.38 -16.39
CA LYS A 93 -6.61 8.49 -17.29
C LYS A 93 -5.11 8.53 -17.57
N HIS A 94 -4.30 7.91 -16.71
CA HIS A 94 -2.85 7.90 -16.81
C HIS A 94 -2.30 6.59 -17.38
N LEU A 95 -3.17 5.67 -17.82
CA LEU A 95 -2.77 4.36 -18.32
C LEU A 95 -2.70 4.30 -19.85
N THR A 96 -1.69 3.61 -20.34
CA THR A 96 -1.49 3.25 -21.75
C THR A 96 -1.15 1.78 -21.84
N THR A 97 -1.40 1.12 -22.97
CA THR A 97 -1.09 -0.29 -23.15
C THR A 97 0.42 -0.56 -22.98
N ALA A 98 0.77 -1.61 -22.24
CA ALA A 98 2.16 -2.05 -22.11
C ALA A 98 2.61 -2.82 -23.38
N SER A 99 3.86 -2.63 -23.80
CA SER A 99 4.47 -3.40 -24.89
C SER A 99 5.38 -4.50 -24.36
N GLU A 100 5.82 -5.40 -25.24
CA GLU A 100 6.77 -6.47 -24.91
C GLU A 100 8.07 -5.93 -24.31
N GLU A 101 8.56 -4.78 -24.80
CA GLU A 101 9.75 -4.13 -24.28
C GLU A 101 9.57 -3.60 -22.85
N ASP A 102 8.35 -3.22 -22.45
CA ASP A 102 8.09 -2.75 -21.09
C ASP A 102 8.21 -3.90 -20.07
N PHE A 103 7.74 -5.11 -20.43
CA PHE A 103 7.92 -6.31 -19.61
C PHE A 103 9.39 -6.69 -19.47
N ALA A 104 10.12 -6.72 -20.59
CA ALA A 104 11.54 -7.05 -20.61
C ALA A 104 12.36 -6.07 -19.75
N ARG A 105 12.06 -4.77 -19.79
CA ARG A 105 12.72 -3.76 -18.95
C ARG A 105 12.51 -4.00 -17.46
N MET A 106 11.36 -4.55 -17.07
CA MET A 106 11.02 -4.89 -15.69
C MET A 106 11.48 -6.31 -15.30
N GLY A 107 12.20 -7.02 -16.19
CA GLY A 107 12.72 -8.35 -15.91
C GLY A 107 11.72 -9.49 -16.11
N TYR A 108 10.59 -9.23 -16.77
CA TYR A 108 9.61 -10.25 -17.15
C TYR A 108 9.80 -10.72 -18.58
N GLN A 109 9.63 -12.01 -18.83
CA GLN A 109 9.66 -12.62 -20.16
C GLN A 109 8.46 -12.21 -21.01
N ASN A 110 7.30 -12.03 -20.38
CA ASN A 110 6.04 -11.67 -21.03
C ASN A 110 5.01 -11.17 -20.00
N GLN A 111 3.83 -10.81 -20.50
CA GLN A 111 2.71 -10.36 -19.67
C GLN A 111 2.26 -11.40 -18.63
N GLN A 112 2.26 -12.69 -18.99
CA GLN A 112 1.80 -13.76 -18.10
C GLN A 112 2.68 -13.86 -16.86
N GLU A 113 4.01 -13.76 -17.00
CA GLU A 113 4.91 -13.80 -15.85
C GLU A 113 4.66 -12.65 -14.85
N PHE A 114 4.34 -11.45 -15.36
CA PHE A 114 3.94 -10.34 -14.49
C PHE A 114 2.58 -10.61 -13.82
N ALA A 115 1.62 -11.16 -14.56
CA ALA A 115 0.31 -11.53 -14.02
C ALA A 115 0.43 -12.58 -12.91
N ASP A 116 1.26 -13.62 -13.09
CA ASP A 116 1.52 -14.67 -12.10
C ASP A 116 2.13 -14.07 -10.83
N ARG A 117 3.10 -13.15 -10.96
CA ARG A 117 3.68 -12.42 -9.82
C ARG A 117 2.68 -11.53 -9.09
N ALA A 118 1.77 -10.90 -9.83
CA ALA A 118 0.70 -10.11 -9.26
C ALA A 118 -0.31 -11.01 -8.51
N GLU A 119 -0.61 -12.19 -9.05
CA GLU A 119 -1.49 -13.18 -8.41
C GLU A 119 -0.88 -13.70 -7.11
N ASP A 120 0.41 -14.04 -7.10
CA ASP A 120 1.14 -14.44 -5.88
C ASP A 120 1.06 -13.36 -4.78
N LEU A 121 1.17 -12.08 -5.15
CA LEU A 121 1.04 -10.96 -4.22
C LEU A 121 -0.38 -10.85 -3.66
N CYS A 122 -1.40 -10.91 -4.52
CA CYS A 122 -2.80 -10.90 -4.12
C CYS A 122 -3.11 -12.09 -3.21
N ASP A 123 -2.69 -13.29 -3.58
CA ASP A 123 -2.78 -14.49 -2.78
C ASP A 123 -2.13 -14.32 -1.41
N GLN A 124 -0.93 -13.74 -1.35
CA GLN A 124 -0.27 -13.48 -0.07
C GLN A 124 -1.08 -12.51 0.82
N PHE A 125 -1.71 -11.50 0.22
CA PHE A 125 -2.52 -10.51 0.91
C PHE A 125 -3.85 -11.09 1.40
N PHE A 126 -4.55 -11.85 0.56
CA PHE A 126 -5.90 -12.39 0.84
C PHE A 126 -5.89 -13.76 1.55
N LYS A 127 -4.98 -14.68 1.21
CA LYS A 127 -4.98 -16.07 1.75
C LYS A 127 -4.51 -16.19 3.20
N LYS A 128 -3.81 -15.19 3.76
CA LYS A 128 -3.28 -15.25 5.14
C LYS A 128 -4.34 -15.14 6.26
N ARG A 129 -5.65 -15.08 5.96
CA ARG A 129 -6.72 -15.11 6.98
C ARG A 129 -7.57 -16.36 6.85
N GLY A 130 -7.09 -17.46 7.42
CA GLY A 130 -7.99 -18.51 7.90
C GLY A 130 -8.92 -17.93 8.97
N VAL A 131 -10.21 -18.27 8.87
CA VAL A 131 -11.26 -18.05 9.89
C VAL A 131 -11.82 -16.62 9.94
N HIS A 132 -13.06 -16.50 9.44
CA HIS A 132 -14.05 -15.43 9.62
C HIS A 132 -13.57 -13.99 9.47
N ASN A 133 -13.85 -13.37 8.31
CA ASN A 133 -13.96 -11.91 8.24
C ASN A 133 -14.93 -11.49 7.13
N HIS A 134 -16.04 -10.86 7.53
CA HIS A 134 -16.92 -10.08 6.67
C HIS A 134 -16.19 -8.80 6.23
N GLN A 135 -15.27 -8.91 5.27
CA GLN A 135 -14.69 -7.75 4.62
C GLN A 135 -15.49 -7.48 3.36
N CYS A 136 -16.63 -6.79 3.48
CA CYS A 136 -17.18 -6.07 2.34
C CYS A 136 -16.28 -4.85 2.12
N PHE A 137 -15.53 -4.76 1.03
CA PHE A 137 -14.93 -3.48 0.63
C PHE A 137 -16.04 -2.59 0.07
N ASP A 138 -16.67 -1.74 0.90
CA ASP A 138 -17.63 -0.75 0.40
C ASP A 138 -16.92 0.46 -0.23
N GLU A 139 -17.65 1.19 -1.07
CA GLU A 139 -17.20 2.29 -1.93
C GLU A 139 -16.59 3.50 -1.19
N HIS A 140 -16.65 3.56 0.14
CA HIS A 140 -16.19 4.71 0.93
C HIS A 140 -15.03 4.37 1.91
N ARG A 141 -14.19 3.39 1.58
CA ARG A 141 -13.23 2.80 2.55
C ARG A 141 -11.81 3.33 2.53
N GLY A 142 -11.49 4.32 1.70
CA GLY A 142 -10.15 4.89 1.61
C GLY A 142 -9.20 3.96 0.84
N PHE A 143 -7.91 4.05 1.12
CA PHE A 143 -6.87 3.30 0.43
C PHE A 143 -6.24 2.24 1.34
N ILE A 144 -5.92 1.09 0.75
CA ILE A 144 -5.02 0.10 1.35
C ILE A 144 -3.88 -0.13 0.38
N PHE A 145 -2.66 -0.09 0.88
CA PHE A 145 -1.47 -0.48 0.15
C PHE A 145 -0.77 -1.63 0.85
N ALA A 146 -0.27 -2.59 0.07
CA ALA A 146 0.54 -3.68 0.59
C ALA A 146 1.84 -3.79 -0.20
N PHE A 147 2.96 -3.66 0.49
CA PHE A 147 4.30 -3.61 -0.08
C PHE A 147 5.08 -4.85 0.36
N GLN A 148 5.74 -5.52 -0.57
CA GLN A 148 6.72 -6.54 -0.19
C GLN A 148 7.92 -5.90 0.52
N ASN A 149 8.41 -6.54 1.57
CA ASN A 149 9.66 -6.18 2.23
C ASN A 149 10.77 -7.21 1.94
N GLU A 150 11.98 -6.93 2.39
CA GLU A 150 13.18 -7.75 2.13
C GLU A 150 13.05 -9.21 2.62
N LEU A 151 12.12 -9.47 3.54
CA LEU A 151 11.84 -10.81 4.08
C LEU A 151 10.62 -11.46 3.42
N SER A 152 10.20 -10.95 2.26
CA SER A 152 9.02 -11.38 1.50
C SER A 152 7.73 -11.36 2.33
N LYS A 153 7.65 -10.48 3.34
CA LYS A 153 6.43 -10.20 4.10
C LYS A 153 5.80 -8.90 3.60
N LEU A 154 4.52 -8.70 3.91
CA LEU A 154 3.80 -7.49 3.54
C LEU A 154 3.85 -6.46 4.66
N ASP A 155 4.38 -5.29 4.33
CA ASP A 155 4.11 -4.06 5.06
C ASP A 155 2.79 -3.49 4.52
N VAL A 156 1.89 -3.06 5.41
CA VAL A 156 0.54 -2.63 5.02
C VAL A 156 0.27 -1.21 5.50
N LEU A 157 -0.15 -0.34 4.58
CA LEU A 157 -0.69 0.98 4.85
C LEU A 157 -2.20 0.97 4.65
N VAL A 158 -2.96 1.50 5.60
CA VAL A 158 -4.40 1.77 5.46
C VAL A 158 -4.62 3.25 5.73
N ALA A 159 -5.24 3.96 4.80
CA ALA A 159 -5.50 5.39 4.89
C ALA A 159 -6.97 5.68 4.61
N LYS A 160 -7.65 6.40 5.50
CA LYS A 160 -9.04 6.85 5.32
C LYS A 160 -9.25 8.22 5.95
N GLY A 161 -9.30 9.26 5.14
CA GLY A 161 -9.31 10.65 5.62
C GLY A 161 -8.06 10.91 6.47
N LEU A 162 -8.24 11.41 7.69
CA LEU A 162 -7.16 11.66 8.64
C LEU A 162 -6.68 10.41 9.42
N LYS A 163 -7.32 9.26 9.20
CA LYS A 163 -6.95 7.99 9.83
C LYS A 163 -5.90 7.29 9.00
N LEU A 164 -4.81 6.89 9.65
CA LEU A 164 -3.71 6.19 9.03
C LEU A 164 -3.24 5.04 9.92
N VAL A 165 -3.02 3.87 9.34
CA VAL A 165 -2.39 2.73 9.99
C VAL A 165 -1.29 2.23 9.10
N TYR A 166 -0.06 2.23 9.56
CA TYR A 166 1.06 1.60 8.89
C TYR A 166 1.60 0.47 9.77
N LYS A 167 1.75 -0.71 9.20
CA LYS A 167 2.29 -1.90 9.88
C LYS A 167 3.42 -2.47 9.05
N ALA A 168 4.63 -2.42 9.59
CA ALA A 168 5.80 -3.15 9.10
C ALA A 168 6.14 -4.31 10.05
N MET A 169 7.29 -4.95 9.85
CA MET A 169 7.75 -6.06 10.69
C MET A 169 8.08 -5.61 12.12
N ASP A 170 8.76 -4.49 12.27
CA ASP A 170 9.30 -3.95 13.52
C ASP A 170 8.54 -2.73 14.02
N MET A 171 7.64 -2.17 13.21
CA MET A 171 6.89 -0.96 13.53
C MET A 171 5.38 -1.11 13.32
N VAL A 172 4.61 -0.53 14.24
CA VAL A 172 3.19 -0.21 14.02
C VAL A 172 2.99 1.26 14.32
N PHE A 173 2.47 2.00 13.36
CA PHE A 173 2.12 3.40 13.49
C PHE A 173 0.64 3.58 13.20
N VAL A 174 -0.07 4.27 14.09
CA VAL A 174 -1.48 4.60 13.95
C VAL A 174 -1.63 6.09 14.21
N SER A 175 -2.28 6.81 13.32
CA SER A 175 -2.60 8.22 13.46
C SER A 175 -4.09 8.44 13.21
N ASN A 176 -4.70 9.29 14.02
CA ASN A 176 -6.05 9.80 13.81
C ASN A 176 -6.18 11.16 14.49
N GLU A 177 -6.12 12.23 13.70
CA GLU A 177 -6.17 13.61 14.19
C GLU A 177 -5.11 13.82 15.28
N ASN A 178 -5.53 14.12 16.51
CA ASN A 178 -4.64 14.41 17.65
C ASN A 178 -4.25 13.17 18.45
N LYS A 179 -4.45 11.97 17.89
CA LYS A 179 -4.13 10.69 18.52
C LYS A 179 -3.13 9.93 17.68
N VAL A 180 -2.02 9.55 18.29
CA VAL A 180 -0.97 8.79 17.62
C VAL A 180 -0.52 7.64 18.51
N VAL A 181 -0.34 6.47 17.92
CA VAL A 181 0.30 5.32 18.56
C VAL A 181 1.47 4.90 17.69
N LEU A 182 2.67 4.94 18.24
CA LEU A 182 3.87 4.37 17.64
C LEU A 182 4.34 3.22 18.51
N LYS A 183 4.52 2.04 17.92
CA LYS A 183 5.16 0.90 18.54
C LYS A 183 6.38 0.52 17.71
N SER A 184 7.55 0.55 18.31
CA SER A 184 8.82 0.10 17.74
C SER A 184 9.39 -1.07 18.58
N PRO A 185 10.56 -1.63 18.24
CA PRO A 185 11.17 -2.68 19.04
C PRO A 185 11.54 -2.23 20.46
N SER A 186 12.03 -1.00 20.60
CA SER A 186 12.55 -0.43 21.85
C SER A 186 11.49 0.26 22.71
N GLU A 187 10.45 0.81 22.10
CA GLU A 187 9.49 1.64 22.82
C GLU A 187 8.09 1.64 22.22
N MET A 188 7.14 2.11 23.02
CA MET A 188 5.78 2.41 22.61
C MET A 188 5.42 3.81 23.08
N VAL A 189 4.89 4.63 22.16
CA VAL A 189 4.42 5.99 22.41
C VAL A 189 2.94 6.05 22.11
N CYS A 190 2.17 6.53 23.06
CA CYS A 190 0.75 6.85 22.90
C CYS A 190 0.55 8.33 23.15
N LEU A 191 0.20 9.10 22.12
CA LEU A 191 -0.13 10.52 22.19
C LEU A 191 -1.63 10.70 22.04
N SER A 192 -2.24 11.53 22.87
CA SER A 192 -3.64 11.94 22.74
C SER A 192 -3.82 13.37 23.27
N ASN A 193 -4.23 14.29 22.40
CA ASN A 193 -4.51 15.69 22.74
C ASN A 193 -3.34 16.36 23.48
N GLY A 194 -2.13 16.21 22.95
CA GLY A 194 -0.90 16.78 23.52
C GLY A 194 -0.28 15.99 24.68
N LYS A 195 -1.03 15.10 25.33
CA LYS A 195 -0.51 14.25 26.41
C LYS A 195 0.08 12.97 25.86
N SER A 196 1.28 12.60 26.32
CA SER A 196 1.97 11.39 25.86
C SER A 196 2.23 10.41 27.00
N VAL A 197 2.23 9.12 26.67
CA VAL A 197 2.73 8.03 27.53
C VAL A 197 3.78 7.29 26.73
N ILE A 198 4.98 7.17 27.32
CA ILE A 198 6.13 6.49 26.71
C ILE A 198 6.46 5.27 27.57
N ILE A 199 6.44 4.09 26.95
CA ILE A 199 6.81 2.82 27.58
C ILE A 199 8.08 2.33 26.89
N LYS A 200 9.20 2.35 27.62
CA LYS A 200 10.48 1.78 27.18
C LYS A 200 10.59 0.34 27.66
N LYS A 201 11.16 -0.54 26.83
CA LYS A 201 11.43 -1.93 27.21
C LYS A 201 12.77 -2.08 27.91
#